data_AF-A0AAE0T9M0-F1
#
_entry.id   AF-A0AAE0T9M0-F1
#
_cell.length_a   1.000
_cell.length_b   1.000
_cell.length_c   1.000
_cell.angle_alpha   90.00
_cell.angle_beta   90.00
_cell.angle_gamma   90.00
#
_symmetry.space_group_name_H-M   'P 1'
#
loop_
_entity.id
_entity.type
_entity.pdbx_description
1 polymer ?
#
loop_
_entity_poly.entity_id
_entity_poly.type
_entity_poly.pdbx_seq_one_letter_code
_entity_poly.pdbx_strand_id
1 'polypeptide(L)'
;MYMLHANKSTSGRIVGGAWWSVVLICISSYTANLAAFLTIEKLLTPIDSADDLVKQSEIAYGTLQSGSTQEFFRRSKVPTYMAMWNYMLTAHPSVFVATIEKGINKVQNSKGKYAFLLESVYNEYANSRKPCDTMRVGPNMNSNSYGIATTKTSILRDEVTYAVLSLTEDGTLLKLKKKWWVDKGECGFDTGHRVSIFQVTTYQITIQGL
;
A
#
# COMPACT_ATOMS: atom_id res chain seq x y z
N MET A 1 -21.01 41.72 19.73
CA MET A 1 -21.73 41.11 20.87
C MET A 1 -20.78 40.08 21.46
N TYR A 2 -19.94 40.38 22.45
CA TYR A 2 -20.29 40.79 23.81
C TYR A 2 -19.40 41.94 24.30
N MET A 3 -20.07 43.00 24.76
CA MET A 3 -19.49 44.21 25.34
C MET A 3 -19.19 43.92 26.82
N LEU A 4 -17.90 43.79 27.16
CA LEU A 4 -17.43 43.62 28.54
C LEU A 4 -17.72 44.90 29.33
N HIS A 5 -18.78 44.91 30.13
CA HIS A 5 -18.90 45.89 31.22
C HIS A 5 -17.76 45.61 32.21
N ALA A 6 -16.75 46.49 32.21
CA ALA A 6 -15.62 46.41 33.13
C ALA A 6 -16.11 46.59 34.57
N ASN A 7 -16.08 45.51 35.36
CA ASN A 7 -16.40 45.56 36.78
C ASN A 7 -15.49 46.56 37.50
N LYS A 8 -16.08 47.55 38.18
CA LYS A 8 -15.37 48.60 38.94
C LYS A 8 -14.64 48.08 40.19
N SER A 9 -14.93 46.85 40.64
CA SER A 9 -14.35 46.22 41.84
C SER A 9 -13.07 45.44 41.52
N THR A 10 -12.01 45.60 42.33
CA THR A 10 -10.69 44.95 42.19
C THR A 10 -10.77 43.42 42.20
N SER A 11 -11.66 42.83 43.01
CA SER A 11 -11.88 41.38 43.04
C SER A 11 -12.47 40.83 41.75
N GLY A 12 -13.40 41.59 41.13
CA GLY A 12 -14.01 41.23 39.84
C GLY A 12 -13.01 41.28 38.66
N ARG A 13 -11.96 42.10 38.77
CA ARG A 13 -10.88 42.17 37.77
C ARG A 13 -9.97 40.95 37.81
N ILE A 14 -9.68 40.41 39.00
CA ILE A 14 -8.86 39.20 39.15
C ILE A 14 -9.58 37.99 38.56
N VAL A 15 -10.87 37.82 38.88
CA VAL A 15 -11.69 36.72 38.33
C VAL A 15 -11.84 36.86 36.82
N GLY A 16 -12.06 38.07 36.30
CA GLY A 16 -12.13 38.33 34.86
C GLY A 16 -10.81 38.03 34.14
N GLY A 17 -9.67 38.38 34.74
CA GLY A 17 -8.34 38.05 34.20
C GLY A 17 -8.07 36.54 34.18
N ALA A 18 -8.41 35.83 35.26
CA ALA A 18 -8.28 34.37 35.33
C ALA A 18 -9.18 33.68 34.29
N TRP A 19 -10.43 34.13 34.14
CA TRP A 19 -11.35 33.63 33.13
C TRP A 19 -10.84 33.89 31.71
N TRP A 20 -10.31 35.09 31.45
CA TRP A 20 -9.74 35.44 30.17
C TRP A 20 -8.53 34.57 29.81
N SER A 21 -7.66 34.28 30.77
CA SER A 21 -6.54 33.35 30.57
C SER A 21 -7.01 31.94 30.23
N VAL A 22 -8.06 31.44 30.89
CA VAL A 22 -8.66 30.13 30.56
C VAL A 22 -9.22 30.12 29.14
N VAL A 23 -9.95 31.16 28.74
CA VAL A 23 -10.50 31.28 27.37
C VAL A 23 -9.37 31.34 26.33
N LEU A 24 -8.31 32.09 26.58
CA LEU A 24 -7.15 32.17 25.69
C LEU A 24 -6.45 30.81 25.52
N ILE A 25 -6.29 30.05 26.61
CA ILE A 25 -5.69 28.70 26.58
C ILE A 25 -6.58 27.72 25.79
N CYS A 26 -7.91 27.80 25.94
CA CYS A 26 -8.83 26.97 25.17
C CYS A 26 -8.78 27.30 23.67
N ILE A 27 -8.80 28.59 23.31
CA ILE A 27 -8.73 29.02 21.91
C ILE A 27 -7.38 28.62 21.30
N SER A 28 -6.27 28.82 21.99
CA SER A 28 -4.94 28.45 21.48
C SER A 28 -4.78 26.95 21.29
N SER A 29 -5.30 26.13 22.21
CA SER A 29 -5.27 24.68 22.07
C SER A 29 -6.14 24.19 20.90
N TYR A 30 -7.30 24.82 20.70
CA TYR A 30 -8.17 24.52 19.57
C TYR A 30 -7.55 24.92 18.23
N THR A 31 -6.98 26.13 18.13
CA THR A 31 -6.31 26.57 16.90
C THR A 31 -5.06 25.75 16.60
N ALA A 32 -4.30 25.33 17.61
CA ALA A 32 -3.15 24.43 17.44
C ALA A 32 -3.56 23.06 16.91
N ASN A 33 -4.61 22.44 17.49
CA ASN A 33 -5.11 21.14 17.02
C ASN A 33 -5.71 21.23 15.62
N LEU A 34 -6.43 22.32 15.31
CA LEU A 34 -6.99 22.55 13.99
C LEU A 34 -5.88 22.76 12.95
N ALA A 35 -4.86 23.57 13.25
CA ALA A 35 -3.71 23.76 12.37
C ALA A 35 -2.95 22.45 12.14
N ALA A 36 -2.75 21.64 13.18
CA ALA A 36 -2.17 20.31 13.05
C ALA A 36 -3.01 19.38 12.17
N PHE A 37 -4.34 19.45 12.26
CA PHE A 37 -5.21 18.68 11.39
C PHE A 37 -5.15 19.14 9.93
N LEU A 38 -5.08 20.45 9.69
CA LEU A 38 -5.01 21.03 8.34
C LEU A 38 -3.65 20.83 7.67
N THR A 39 -2.57 20.69 8.44
CA THR A 39 -1.24 20.38 7.89
C THR A 39 -1.01 18.90 7.68
N ILE A 40 -1.76 18.03 8.37
CA ILE A 40 -1.73 16.60 8.12
C ILE A 40 -2.74 16.29 7.02
N GLU A 41 -2.26 16.29 5.78
CA GLU A 41 -2.90 15.49 4.73
C GLU A 41 -2.75 14.01 5.10
N LYS A 42 -3.69 13.47 5.88
CA LYS A 42 -3.81 12.02 5.96
C LYS A 42 -4.20 11.57 4.55
N LEU A 43 -3.29 10.90 3.86
CA LEU A 43 -3.64 9.96 2.81
C LEU A 43 -4.51 8.89 3.49
N LEU A 44 -5.80 9.16 3.64
CA LEU A 44 -6.78 8.17 4.05
C LEU A 44 -6.89 7.20 2.89
N THR A 45 -6.02 6.21 2.86
CA THR A 45 -6.27 5.02 2.06
C THR A 45 -7.50 4.38 2.68
N PRO A 46 -8.65 4.30 1.98
CA PRO A 46 -9.90 3.82 2.58
C PRO A 46 -9.86 2.33 2.98
N ILE A 47 -8.75 1.65 2.72
CA ILE A 47 -8.60 0.22 2.76
C ILE A 47 -7.20 -0.06 3.33
N ASP A 48 -7.11 -0.86 4.39
CA ASP A 48 -5.81 -1.28 4.97
C ASP A 48 -5.53 -2.77 4.73
N SER A 49 -6.57 -3.58 4.53
CA SER A 49 -6.45 -5.03 4.32
C SER A 49 -7.30 -5.55 3.16
N ALA A 50 -6.99 -6.76 2.71
CA ALA A 50 -7.83 -7.51 1.77
C ALA A 50 -9.25 -7.76 2.31
N ASP A 51 -9.41 -7.91 3.63
CA ASP A 51 -10.72 -8.04 4.25
C ASP A 51 -11.58 -6.78 4.08
N ASP A 52 -10.95 -5.60 4.09
CA ASP A 52 -11.68 -4.35 3.90
C ASP A 52 -12.15 -4.21 2.45
N LEU A 53 -11.35 -4.70 1.47
CA LEU A 53 -11.78 -4.78 0.07
C LEU A 53 -13.03 -5.64 -0.13
N VAL A 54 -13.20 -6.70 0.66
CA VAL A 54 -14.37 -7.60 0.56
C VAL A 54 -15.61 -7.00 1.20
N LYS A 55 -15.45 -6.23 2.29
CA LYS A 55 -16.57 -5.61 3.00
C LYS A 55 -17.21 -4.44 2.24
N GLN A 56 -16.45 -3.81 1.36
CA GLN A 56 -16.88 -2.66 0.56
C GLN A 56 -17.11 -3.05 -0.91
N SER A 57 -17.92 -2.25 -1.62
CA SER A 57 -18.21 -2.45 -3.04
C SER A 57 -17.93 -1.21 -3.92
N GLU A 58 -17.34 -0.16 -3.34
CA GLU A 58 -17.04 1.09 -4.04
C GLU A 58 -15.79 0.98 -4.93
N ILE A 59 -14.79 0.23 -4.47
CA ILE A 59 -13.49 0.04 -5.11
C ILE A 59 -13.49 -1.35 -5.72
N ALA A 60 -13.51 -1.39 -7.05
CA ALA A 60 -13.39 -2.63 -7.79
C ALA A 60 -11.96 -3.18 -7.69
N TYR A 61 -11.80 -4.49 -7.73
CA TYR A 61 -10.48 -5.10 -7.71
C TYR A 61 -10.37 -6.27 -8.68
N GLY A 62 -9.18 -6.48 -9.23
CA GLY A 62 -8.94 -7.50 -10.24
C GLY A 62 -7.49 -7.92 -10.34
N THR A 63 -7.27 -9.03 -11.05
CA THR A 63 -5.95 -9.64 -11.31
C THR A 63 -5.68 -9.76 -12.81
N LEU A 64 -4.48 -10.23 -13.17
CA LEU A 64 -4.13 -10.60 -14.54
C LEU A 64 -4.96 -11.81 -15.00
N GLN A 65 -5.49 -11.78 -16.23
CA GLN A 65 -6.44 -12.76 -16.79
C GLN A 65 -5.92 -14.20 -16.94
N SER A 66 -4.61 -14.42 -16.79
CA SER A 66 -3.95 -15.74 -16.92
C SER A 66 -2.67 -15.85 -16.07
N GLY A 67 -2.75 -15.56 -14.77
CA GLY A 67 -1.57 -15.49 -13.88
C GLY A 67 -1.58 -16.45 -12.69
N SER A 68 -0.41 -16.63 -12.07
CA SER A 68 -0.25 -17.30 -10.75
C SER A 68 -1.18 -16.69 -9.69
N THR A 69 -1.35 -15.37 -9.72
CA THR A 69 -2.23 -14.61 -8.82
C THR A 69 -3.70 -14.98 -9.00
N GLN A 70 -4.17 -15.15 -10.24
CA GLN A 70 -5.55 -15.57 -10.50
C GLN A 70 -5.77 -17.00 -10.01
N GLU A 71 -4.82 -17.90 -10.28
CA GLU A 71 -4.88 -19.28 -9.82
C GLU A 71 -4.88 -19.39 -8.29
N PHE A 72 -4.15 -18.51 -7.61
CA PHE A 72 -4.14 -18.40 -6.16
C PHE A 72 -5.55 -18.13 -5.62
N PHE A 73 -6.26 -17.12 -6.15
CA PHE A 73 -7.64 -16.85 -5.72
C PHE A 73 -8.61 -17.97 -6.07
N ARG A 74 -8.41 -18.63 -7.22
CA ARG A 74 -9.21 -19.79 -7.64
C ARG A 74 -9.06 -21.01 -6.73
N ARG A 75 -7.84 -21.30 -6.25
CA ARG A 75 -7.53 -22.47 -5.41
C ARG A 75 -7.62 -22.20 -3.92
N SER A 76 -7.67 -20.94 -3.51
CA SER A 76 -7.68 -20.57 -2.10
C SER A 76 -8.90 -21.14 -1.38
N LYS A 77 -8.68 -21.60 -0.15
CA LYS A 77 -9.74 -22.10 0.76
C LYS A 77 -10.07 -21.11 1.88
N VAL A 78 -9.41 -19.94 1.91
CA VAL A 78 -9.64 -18.92 2.92
C VAL A 78 -10.94 -18.17 2.57
N PRO A 79 -11.91 -18.03 3.49
CA PRO A 79 -13.21 -17.43 3.20
C PRO A 79 -13.13 -16.04 2.55
N THR A 80 -12.24 -15.17 3.02
CA THR A 80 -12.00 -13.84 2.45
C THR A 80 -11.61 -13.93 0.97
N TYR A 81 -10.65 -14.78 0.63
CA TYR A 81 -10.15 -14.92 -0.74
C TYR A 81 -11.14 -15.62 -1.68
N MET A 82 -11.95 -16.54 -1.15
CA MET A 82 -13.05 -17.13 -1.91
C MET A 82 -14.12 -16.10 -2.25
N ALA A 83 -14.47 -15.21 -1.30
CA ALA A 83 -15.39 -14.11 -1.55
C ALA A 83 -14.84 -13.14 -2.61
N MET A 84 -13.54 -12.81 -2.53
CA MET A 84 -12.86 -12.00 -3.57
C MET A 84 -12.91 -12.67 -4.95
N TRP A 85 -12.67 -13.98 -5.00
CA TRP A 85 -12.73 -14.73 -6.26
C TRP A 85 -14.13 -14.72 -6.88
N ASN A 86 -15.16 -14.96 -6.06
CA ASN A 86 -16.55 -14.92 -6.51
C ASN A 86 -16.92 -13.54 -7.04
N TYR A 87 -16.54 -12.47 -6.33
CA TYR A 87 -16.72 -11.09 -6.81
C TYR A 87 -16.07 -10.89 -8.18
N MET A 88 -14.78 -11.27 -8.32
CA MET A 88 -14.04 -11.11 -9.58
C MET A 88 -14.67 -11.85 -10.76
N LEU A 89 -15.31 -13.00 -10.52
CA LEU A 89 -16.03 -13.76 -11.55
C LEU A 89 -17.36 -13.11 -11.96
N THR A 90 -18.09 -12.53 -11.01
CA THR A 90 -19.41 -11.93 -11.26
C THR A 90 -19.36 -10.46 -11.69
N ALA A 91 -18.20 -9.81 -11.57
CA ALA A 91 -18.08 -8.38 -11.81
C ALA A 91 -18.24 -8.02 -13.30
N HIS A 92 -19.12 -7.05 -13.57
CA HIS A 92 -19.34 -6.45 -14.89
C HIS A 92 -19.13 -4.93 -14.83
N PRO A 93 -18.27 -4.34 -15.68
CA PRO A 93 -17.41 -4.98 -16.69
C PRO A 93 -16.27 -5.81 -16.07
N SER A 94 -15.64 -6.68 -16.87
CA SER A 94 -14.58 -7.58 -16.40
C SER A 94 -13.50 -6.80 -15.64
N VAL A 95 -13.24 -7.25 -14.41
CA VAL A 95 -12.17 -6.69 -13.58
C VAL A 95 -10.80 -7.17 -14.01
N PHE A 96 -10.70 -8.32 -14.68
CA PHE A 96 -9.45 -8.87 -15.15
C PHE A 96 -8.81 -8.01 -16.25
N VAL A 97 -7.48 -8.03 -16.29
CA VAL A 97 -6.68 -7.32 -17.31
C VAL A 97 -5.77 -8.28 -18.05
N ALA A 98 -5.53 -8.00 -19.34
CA ALA A 98 -4.71 -8.87 -20.19
C ALA A 98 -3.20 -8.74 -19.93
N THR A 99 -2.72 -7.53 -19.57
CA THR A 99 -1.31 -7.24 -19.30
C THR A 99 -1.16 -6.41 -18.03
N ILE A 100 0.01 -6.49 -17.41
CA ILE A 100 0.34 -5.75 -16.18
C ILE A 100 0.29 -4.23 -16.43
N GLU A 101 0.83 -3.77 -17.55
CA GLU A 101 0.79 -2.35 -17.95
C GLU A 101 -0.64 -1.83 -18.08
N LYS A 102 -1.55 -2.60 -18.69
CA LYS A 102 -2.98 -2.25 -18.73
C LYS A 102 -3.60 -2.22 -17.34
N GLY A 103 -3.19 -3.12 -16.45
CA GLY A 103 -3.58 -3.12 -15.05
C GLY A 103 -3.18 -1.83 -14.33
N ILE A 104 -1.94 -1.41 -14.48
CA ILE A 104 -1.42 -0.17 -13.88
C ILE A 104 -2.14 1.04 -14.45
N ASN A 105 -2.22 1.17 -15.78
CA ASN A 105 -2.94 2.27 -16.42
C ASN A 105 -4.40 2.32 -15.98
N LYS A 106 -5.05 1.17 -15.77
CA LYS A 106 -6.43 1.10 -15.26
C LYS A 106 -6.53 1.65 -13.83
N VAL A 107 -5.58 1.35 -12.95
CA VAL A 107 -5.52 1.93 -11.59
C VAL A 107 -5.37 3.44 -11.65
N GLN A 108 -4.39 3.92 -12.41
CA GLN A 108 -4.09 5.35 -12.53
C GLN A 108 -5.29 6.15 -13.05
N ASN A 109 -5.97 5.61 -14.07
CA ASN A 109 -7.16 6.25 -14.66
C ASN A 109 -8.41 6.15 -13.77
N SER A 110 -8.46 5.20 -12.84
CA SER A 110 -9.63 4.98 -11.98
C SER A 110 -9.67 5.87 -10.73
N LYS A 111 -8.66 6.72 -10.50
CA LYS A 111 -8.60 7.69 -9.38
C LYS A 111 -8.95 7.06 -8.03
N GLY A 112 -8.42 5.88 -7.74
CA GLY A 112 -8.66 5.16 -6.48
C GLY A 112 -9.91 4.27 -6.43
N LYS A 113 -10.69 4.17 -7.52
CA LYS A 113 -11.88 3.28 -7.61
C LYS A 113 -11.58 1.88 -8.15
N TYR A 114 -10.32 1.61 -8.48
CA TYR A 114 -9.87 0.29 -8.93
C TYR A 114 -8.54 -0.07 -8.28
N ALA A 115 -8.50 -1.26 -7.68
CA ALA A 115 -7.32 -1.87 -7.08
C ALA A 115 -6.83 -3.02 -7.97
N PHE A 116 -5.56 -2.95 -8.38
CA PHE A 116 -4.94 -4.04 -9.12
C PHE A 116 -4.13 -4.92 -8.18
N LEU A 117 -4.44 -6.22 -8.21
CA LEU A 117 -3.79 -7.24 -7.40
C LEU A 117 -2.66 -7.88 -8.21
N LEU A 118 -1.42 -7.63 -7.79
CA LEU A 118 -0.23 -8.15 -8.44
C LEU A 118 0.83 -8.60 -7.43
N GLU A 119 1.87 -9.25 -7.96
CA GLU A 119 3.04 -9.68 -7.18
C GLU A 119 3.80 -8.47 -6.61
N SER A 120 4.20 -8.55 -5.35
CA SER A 120 4.76 -7.43 -4.59
C SER A 120 6.09 -6.86 -5.12
N VAL A 121 6.89 -7.60 -5.87
CA VAL A 121 8.19 -7.20 -6.45
C VAL A 121 7.90 -6.25 -7.59
N TYR A 122 6.91 -6.62 -8.39
CA TYR A 122 6.47 -5.76 -9.47
C TYR A 122 5.71 -4.56 -8.92
N ASN A 123 4.97 -4.71 -7.81
CA ASN A 123 4.32 -3.57 -7.15
C ASN A 123 5.35 -2.60 -6.53
N GLU A 124 6.34 -3.10 -5.78
CA GLU A 124 7.48 -2.30 -5.29
C GLU A 124 8.20 -1.61 -6.45
N TYR A 125 8.40 -2.32 -7.56
CA TYR A 125 9.03 -1.75 -8.75
C TYR A 125 8.19 -0.62 -9.37
N ALA A 126 6.89 -0.85 -9.57
CA ALA A 126 5.98 0.12 -10.17
C ALA A 126 5.84 1.39 -9.33
N ASN A 127 5.79 1.27 -8.00
CA ASN A 127 5.71 2.43 -7.10
C ASN A 127 6.97 3.30 -7.14
N SER A 128 8.12 2.73 -7.52
CA SER A 128 9.39 3.45 -7.66
C SER A 128 9.58 4.07 -9.04
N ARG A 129 8.59 4.00 -9.94
CA ARG A 129 8.64 4.57 -11.30
C ARG A 129 7.70 5.75 -11.47
N LYS A 130 8.08 6.69 -12.33
CA LYS A 130 7.22 7.83 -12.67
C LYS A 130 5.91 7.34 -13.32
N PRO A 131 4.76 7.99 -13.02
CA PRO A 131 4.61 9.26 -12.31
C PRO A 131 4.46 9.17 -10.78
N CYS A 132 4.89 8.07 -10.13
CA CYS A 132 4.87 7.92 -8.66
C CYS A 132 3.47 8.02 -8.04
N ASP A 133 2.45 7.76 -8.85
CA ASP A 133 1.04 7.86 -8.51
C ASP A 133 0.50 6.55 -7.94
N THR A 134 1.36 5.57 -7.65
CA THR A 134 0.98 4.26 -7.12
C THR A 134 1.62 4.05 -5.76
N MET A 135 0.90 3.37 -4.86
CA MET A 135 1.41 2.98 -3.55
C MET A 135 1.03 1.55 -3.22
N ARG A 136 1.87 0.87 -2.44
CA ARG A 136 1.54 -0.39 -1.81
C ARG A 136 0.57 -0.17 -0.66
N VAL A 137 -0.46 -1.00 -0.57
CA VAL A 137 -1.36 -1.05 0.58
C VAL A 137 -1.48 -2.46 1.14
N GLY A 138 -1.45 -2.55 2.47
CA GLY A 138 -1.68 -3.76 3.24
C GLY A 138 -0.52 -4.75 3.33
N PRO A 139 -0.72 -5.82 4.15
CA PRO A 139 0.18 -6.95 4.21
C PRO A 139 0.02 -7.86 3.00
N ASN A 140 1.00 -8.72 2.82
CA ASN A 140 1.06 -9.65 1.70
C ASN A 140 0.08 -10.81 1.89
N MET A 141 -0.73 -11.11 0.86
CA MET A 141 -1.76 -12.15 0.93
C MET A 141 -1.24 -13.60 0.83
N ASN A 142 0.00 -13.79 0.36
CA ASN A 142 0.64 -15.10 0.32
C ASN A 142 2.16 -14.96 0.53
N SER A 143 2.87 -16.09 0.52
CA SER A 143 4.32 -16.15 0.65
C SER A 143 4.95 -16.92 -0.52
N ASN A 144 4.69 -16.45 -1.75
CA ASN A 144 5.34 -16.99 -2.95
C ASN A 144 6.76 -16.46 -3.13
N SER A 145 7.57 -17.29 -3.78
CA SER A 145 9.01 -17.11 -3.92
C SER A 145 9.43 -17.28 -5.37
N TYR A 146 10.40 -16.48 -5.84
CA TYR A 146 11.05 -16.74 -7.13
C TYR A 146 12.20 -17.73 -6.93
N GLY A 147 12.39 -18.61 -7.92
CA GLY A 147 13.45 -19.60 -7.95
C GLY A 147 13.99 -19.74 -9.37
N ILE A 148 15.23 -20.24 -9.47
CA ILE A 148 15.83 -20.59 -10.76
C ILE A 148 15.42 -22.01 -11.10
N ALA A 149 14.73 -22.20 -12.22
CA ALA A 149 14.28 -23.51 -12.68
C ALA A 149 15.38 -24.18 -13.51
N THR A 150 15.65 -25.45 -13.22
CA THR A 150 16.49 -26.34 -14.02
C THR A 150 15.67 -27.59 -14.39
N THR A 151 16.12 -28.35 -15.39
CA THR A 151 15.46 -29.64 -15.70
C THR A 151 15.67 -30.62 -14.54
N LYS A 152 14.67 -31.49 -14.26
CA LYS A 152 14.63 -32.44 -13.13
C LYS A 152 15.96 -33.13 -12.81
N THR A 153 16.71 -33.52 -13.83
CA THR A 153 17.94 -34.32 -13.74
C THR A 153 19.19 -33.56 -14.18
N SER A 154 19.15 -32.22 -14.19
CA SER A 154 20.29 -31.40 -14.57
C SER A 154 21.40 -31.47 -13.53
N ILE A 155 22.63 -31.69 -13.98
CA ILE A 155 23.84 -31.59 -13.13
C ILE A 155 24.03 -30.17 -12.56
N LEU A 156 23.49 -29.16 -13.25
CA LEU A 156 23.61 -27.75 -12.84
C LEU A 156 22.73 -27.41 -11.63
N ARG A 157 21.80 -28.29 -11.25
CA ARG A 157 20.88 -28.02 -10.14
C ARG A 157 21.63 -27.70 -8.86
N ASP A 158 22.60 -28.53 -8.49
CA ASP A 158 23.32 -28.40 -7.22
C ASP A 158 24.33 -27.26 -7.28
N GLU A 159 25.02 -27.10 -8.40
CA GLU A 159 25.95 -25.98 -8.62
C GLU A 159 25.25 -24.62 -8.55
N VAL A 160 24.10 -24.47 -9.22
CA VAL A 160 23.29 -23.24 -9.20
C VAL A 160 22.73 -23.00 -7.80
N THR A 161 22.31 -24.06 -7.11
CA THR A 161 21.81 -23.94 -5.72
C THR A 161 22.88 -23.41 -4.78
N TYR A 162 24.10 -23.95 -4.85
CA TYR A 162 25.22 -23.49 -4.04
C TYR A 162 25.61 -22.05 -4.39
N ALA A 163 25.64 -21.71 -5.68
CA ALA A 163 25.93 -20.35 -6.13
C ALA A 163 24.91 -19.33 -5.58
N VAL A 164 23.61 -19.65 -5.64
CA VAL A 164 22.56 -18.78 -5.09
C VAL A 164 22.68 -18.64 -3.58
N LEU A 165 22.99 -19.72 -2.86
CA LEU A 165 23.20 -19.68 -1.41
C LEU A 165 24.36 -18.74 -1.05
N SER A 166 25.50 -18.92 -1.73
CA SER A 166 26.68 -18.07 -1.53
C SER A 166 26.40 -16.59 -1.79
N LEU A 167 25.68 -16.28 -2.87
CA LEU A 167 25.26 -14.89 -3.19
C LEU A 167 24.26 -14.31 -2.18
N THR A 168 23.51 -15.17 -1.50
CA THR A 168 22.57 -14.77 -0.43
C THR A 168 23.32 -14.45 0.85
N GLU A 169 24.24 -15.33 1.27
CA GLU A 169 25.05 -15.18 2.50
C GLU A 169 25.99 -13.97 2.45
N ASP A 170 26.63 -13.73 1.30
CA ASP A 170 27.48 -12.54 1.08
C ASP A 170 26.65 -11.24 0.88
N GLY A 171 25.31 -11.36 0.86
CA GLY A 171 24.41 -10.21 0.71
C GLY A 171 24.47 -9.55 -0.68
N THR A 172 25.11 -10.19 -1.65
CA THR A 172 25.17 -9.70 -3.04
C THR A 172 23.77 -9.59 -3.65
N LEU A 173 22.86 -10.51 -3.35
CA LEU A 173 21.45 -10.39 -3.77
C LEU A 173 20.74 -9.18 -3.14
N LEU A 174 21.03 -8.84 -1.89
CA LEU A 174 20.48 -7.65 -1.24
C LEU A 174 21.01 -6.36 -1.90
N LYS A 175 22.31 -6.32 -2.21
CA LYS A 175 22.93 -5.20 -2.95
C LYS A 175 22.28 -5.04 -4.34
N LEU A 176 22.03 -6.14 -5.05
CA LEU A 176 21.35 -6.13 -6.33
C LEU A 176 19.89 -5.65 -6.21
N LYS A 177 19.14 -6.13 -5.22
CA LYS A 177 17.77 -5.65 -4.95
C LYS A 177 17.78 -4.14 -4.73
N LYS A 178 18.65 -3.65 -3.85
CA LYS A 178 18.77 -2.20 -3.57
C LYS A 178 19.10 -1.42 -4.85
N LYS A 179 20.06 -1.89 -5.64
CA LYS A 179 20.49 -1.24 -6.89
C LYS A 179 19.34 -1.07 -7.89
N TRP A 180 18.52 -2.10 -8.08
CA TRP A 180 17.50 -2.10 -9.14
C TRP A 180 16.15 -1.50 -8.70
N TRP A 181 15.79 -1.59 -7.42
CA TRP A 181 14.54 -1.03 -6.89
C TRP A 181 14.70 0.36 -6.27
N VAL A 182 15.79 0.61 -5.53
CA VAL A 182 15.97 1.84 -4.75
C VAL A 182 16.88 2.81 -5.49
N ASP A 183 18.11 2.41 -5.81
CA ASP A 183 19.11 3.33 -6.38
C ASP A 183 18.75 3.75 -7.81
N LYS A 184 18.04 2.89 -8.55
CA LYS A 184 17.46 3.17 -9.87
C LYS A 184 15.98 3.54 -9.82
N GLY A 185 15.44 3.78 -8.63
CA GLY A 185 14.09 4.33 -8.46
C GLY A 185 14.07 5.76 -8.98
N GLU A 186 13.02 6.11 -9.73
CA GLU A 186 12.82 7.44 -10.29
C GLU A 186 11.95 8.33 -9.39
N CYS A 187 11.30 7.71 -8.40
CA CYS A 187 10.47 8.36 -7.40
C CYS A 187 11.29 8.65 -6.14
N GLY A 188 11.46 9.94 -5.82
CA GLY A 188 11.95 10.36 -4.51
C GLY A 188 10.86 10.28 -3.44
N PHE A 189 11.13 10.83 -2.25
CA PHE A 189 10.10 11.17 -1.27
C PHE A 189 9.30 12.38 -1.78
N ASP A 190 8.55 12.21 -2.87
CA ASP A 190 7.70 13.25 -3.43
C ASP A 190 6.30 13.15 -2.81
N THR A 191 5.84 14.26 -2.23
CA THR A 191 4.60 14.41 -1.44
C THR A 191 3.39 14.65 -2.36
N GLY A 192 3.28 13.89 -3.44
CA GLY A 192 2.17 13.96 -4.39
C GLY A 192 1.09 12.90 -4.15
N HIS A 193 -0.13 13.15 -4.64
CA HIS A 193 -1.28 12.25 -4.54
C HIS A 193 -0.98 10.82 -5.03
N ARG A 194 -0.98 9.87 -4.10
CA ARG A 194 -0.69 8.46 -4.33
C ARG A 194 -1.99 7.65 -4.43
N VAL A 195 -2.09 6.75 -5.41
CA VAL A 195 -3.23 5.84 -5.66
C VAL A 195 -2.91 4.45 -5.11
N SER A 196 -3.86 3.85 -4.39
CA SER A 196 -3.71 2.58 -3.71
C SER A 196 -3.62 1.37 -4.66
N ILE A 197 -2.49 0.66 -4.64
CA ILE A 197 -2.29 -0.66 -5.25
C ILE A 197 -2.07 -1.69 -4.14
N PHE A 198 -2.91 -2.72 -4.14
CA PHE A 198 -2.82 -3.82 -3.18
C PHE A 198 -1.76 -4.83 -3.62
N GLN A 199 -0.97 -5.30 -2.65
CA GLN A 199 0.04 -6.32 -2.89
C GLN A 199 -0.49 -7.70 -2.55
N VAL A 200 -0.14 -8.65 -3.40
CA VAL A 200 -0.02 -10.05 -3.01
C VAL A 200 1.48 -10.31 -2.89
N THR A 201 1.91 -10.93 -1.78
CA THR A 201 3.18 -11.70 -1.64
C THR A 201 4.34 -11.09 -0.84
N THR A 202 4.98 -11.83 0.07
CA THR A 202 6.32 -11.50 0.63
C THR A 202 7.40 -12.32 -0.09
N TYR A 203 8.56 -11.73 -0.40
CA TYR A 203 9.69 -12.45 -1.03
C TYR A 203 10.50 -13.27 -0.03
N GLN A 204 10.60 -14.57 -0.31
CA GLN A 204 11.84 -15.33 -0.11
C GLN A 204 12.30 -15.87 -1.48
N ILE A 205 13.59 -16.08 -1.70
CA ILE A 205 14.06 -16.82 -2.88
C ILE A 205 14.06 -18.29 -2.47
N THR A 206 13.30 -19.13 -3.17
CA THR A 206 13.24 -20.57 -2.89
C THR A 206 13.41 -21.31 -4.21
N ILE A 207 14.45 -22.13 -4.29
CA ILE A 207 14.71 -22.97 -5.46
C ILE A 207 13.78 -24.18 -5.35
N GLN A 208 12.83 -24.29 -6.29
CA GLN A 208 12.01 -25.49 -6.44
C GLN A 208 12.54 -26.31 -7.61
N GLY A 209 12.96 -27.54 -7.34
CA GLY A 209 13.17 -28.55 -8.38
C GLY A 209 11.80 -28.99 -8.89
N LEU A 210 11.43 -28.59 -10.09
CA LEU A 210 10.38 -29.26 -10.85
C LEU A 210 10.87 -30.67 -11.19
#